data_AF-A0A367LYF5-F1
#
_entry.id   AF-A0A367LYF5-F1
#
_cell.length_a   1.000
_cell.length_b   1.000
_cell.length_c   1.000
_cell.angle_alpha   90.00
_cell.angle_beta   90.00
_cell.angle_gamma   90.00
#
_symmetry.space_group_name_H-M   'P 1'
#
loop_
_entity.id
_entity.type
_entity.pdbx_description
1 polymer ?
#
loop_
_entity_poly.entity_id
_entity_poly.type
_entity_poly.pdbx_seq_one_letter_code
_entity_poly.pdbx_strand_id
1 'polypeptide(L)'
;LPLCGERVHGTLRTPSPLPERLARIAPRRAAQDWLGSYREFAVLREVLGGMSRRLSRPHLLDGSWEELAQRYDDLSADFRAFYPQLQAFALSQR
;
A
#
# COMPACT_ATOMS: atom_id res chain seq x y z
N LEU A 1 12.58 -4.15 -8.81
CA LEU A 1 12.05 -2.81 -8.46
C LEU A 1 12.56 -2.37 -7.07
N PRO A 2 13.84 -2.04 -6.89
CA PRO A 2 14.36 -1.65 -5.57
C PRO A 2 14.01 -0.20 -5.19
N LEU A 3 13.67 0.64 -6.18
CA LEU A 3 13.64 2.09 -6.04
C LEU A 3 12.29 2.68 -5.57
N CYS A 4 11.29 1.85 -5.26
CA CYS A 4 9.96 2.32 -4.85
C CYS A 4 9.86 2.54 -3.33
N GLY A 5 10.42 1.63 -2.52
CA GLY A 5 10.37 1.74 -1.05
C GLY A 5 11.00 3.03 -0.53
N GLU A 6 12.27 3.29 -0.88
CA GLU A 6 13.02 4.45 -0.38
C GLU A 6 12.39 5.80 -0.79
N ARG A 7 11.76 5.88 -1.97
CA ARG A 7 11.10 7.12 -2.43
C ARG A 7 9.84 7.47 -1.65
N VAL A 8 9.07 6.47 -1.17
CA VAL A 8 7.86 6.73 -0.36
C VAL A 8 8.23 7.12 1.07
N HIS A 9 9.34 6.63 1.62
CA HIS A 9 9.85 7.13 2.91
C HIS A 9 10.33 8.59 2.80
N GLY A 10 10.93 8.96 1.67
CA GLY A 10 11.37 10.32 1.40
C GLY A 10 10.24 11.35 1.54
N THR A 11 9.05 11.08 0.99
CA THR A 11 7.90 12.00 1.03
C THR A 11 7.20 12.11 2.38
N LEU A 12 7.32 11.10 3.25
CA LEU A 12 6.88 11.20 4.65
C LEU A 12 7.90 11.90 5.56
N ARG A 13 9.16 11.99 5.12
CA ARG A 13 10.27 12.59 5.87
C ARG A 13 10.59 14.01 5.42
N THR A 14 10.21 14.40 4.20
CA THR A 14 10.22 15.79 3.74
C THR A 14 8.92 16.49 4.13
N PRO A 15 8.95 17.81 4.41
CA PRO A 15 7.76 18.60 4.70
C PRO A 15 6.97 18.81 3.40
N SER A 16 6.28 17.78 2.94
CA SER A 16 5.16 17.92 2.01
C SER A 16 3.97 18.50 2.79
N PRO A 17 3.09 19.32 2.19
CA PRO A 17 1.86 19.75 2.84
C PRO A 17 0.93 18.53 3.03
N LEU A 18 1.17 17.79 4.10
CA LEU A 18 0.32 16.70 4.54
C LEU A 18 -0.88 17.32 5.28
N PRO A 19 -2.10 16.78 5.12
CA PRO A 19 -3.23 17.13 5.97
C PRO A 19 -2.84 17.03 7.44
N GLU A 20 -3.29 17.97 8.27
CA GLU A 20 -2.80 18.20 9.64
C GLU A 20 -2.78 16.92 10.51
N ARG A 21 -3.80 16.07 10.38
CA ARG A 21 -3.89 14.77 11.07
C ARG A 21 -2.81 13.78 10.62
N LEU A 22 -2.49 13.77 9.33
CA LEU A 22 -1.47 12.91 8.74
C LEU A 22 -0.06 13.41 9.10
N ALA A 23 0.17 14.72 9.10
CA ALA A 23 1.44 15.32 9.51
C ALA A 23 1.84 14.94 10.95
N ARG A 24 0.86 14.83 11.87
CA ARG A 24 1.10 14.39 13.26
C ARG A 24 1.51 12.93 13.38
N ILE A 25 0.99 12.04 12.54
CA ILE A 25 1.23 10.59 12.64
C ILE A 25 2.37 10.11 11.74
N ALA A 26 2.66 10.83 10.65
CA ALA A 26 3.65 10.44 9.64
C ALA A 26 5.06 10.19 10.21
N PRO A 27 5.63 11.05 11.10
CA PRO A 27 6.98 10.83 11.61
C PRO A 27 7.10 9.54 12.43
N ARG A 28 6.12 9.26 13.29
CA ARG A 28 6.09 8.04 14.11
C ARG A 28 5.91 6.79 13.25
N ARG A 29 5.08 6.86 12.21
CA ARG A 29 4.85 5.74 11.29
C ARG A 29 6.03 5.49 10.37
N ALA A 30 6.74 6.53 9.95
CA ALA A 30 7.98 6.42 9.19
C ALA A 30 9.10 5.81 10.05
N ALA A 31 9.20 6.18 11.34
CA ALA A 31 10.16 5.59 12.26
C ALA A 31 9.91 4.09 12.54
N GLN A 32 8.68 3.62 12.35
CA GLN A 32 8.29 2.21 12.48
C GLN A 32 8.32 1.46 11.14
N ASP A 33 8.86 2.08 10.10
CA ASP A 33 8.94 1.52 8.74
C ASP A 33 7.63 0.89 8.25
N TRP A 34 6.49 1.54 8.53
CA TRP A 34 5.18 0.95 8.20
C TRP A 34 5.07 0.63 6.71
N LEU A 35 5.57 1.49 5.83
CA LEU A 35 5.54 1.21 4.39
C LEU A 35 6.47 0.06 3.98
N GLY A 36 7.64 -0.09 4.62
CA GLY A 36 8.51 -1.22 4.41
C GLY A 36 7.90 -2.53 4.93
N SER A 37 7.15 -2.49 6.02
CA SER A 37 6.52 -3.69 6.60
C SER A 37 5.44 -4.29 5.69
N TYR A 38 4.86 -3.53 4.75
CA TYR A 38 3.99 -4.07 3.70
C TYR A 38 4.70 -5.03 2.72
N ARG A 39 6.04 -5.08 2.72
CA ARG A 39 6.80 -6.09 1.97
C ARG A 39 6.71 -7.47 2.60
N GLU A 40 6.37 -7.55 3.89
CA GLU A 40 6.27 -8.80 4.62
C GLU A 40 4.88 -9.40 4.44
N PHE A 41 4.84 -10.64 3.95
CA PHE A 41 3.59 -11.37 3.71
C PHE A 41 2.77 -11.53 5.01
N ALA A 42 3.41 -11.73 6.16
CA ALA A 42 2.72 -11.80 7.46
C ALA A 42 1.94 -10.52 7.78
N VAL A 43 2.53 -9.35 7.51
CA VAL A 43 1.89 -8.05 7.72
C VAL A 43 0.73 -7.85 6.76
N LEU A 44 0.87 -8.27 5.49
CA LEU A 44 -0.22 -8.19 4.51
C LEU A 44 -1.44 -8.99 4.95
N ARG A 45 -1.24 -10.19 5.50
CA ARG A 45 -2.32 -11.02 6.04
C ARG A 45 -3.07 -10.31 7.18
N GLU A 46 -2.34 -9.71 8.13
CA GLU A 46 -2.95 -8.95 9.23
C GLU A 46 -3.72 -7.72 8.75
N VAL A 47 -3.19 -7.02 7.74
CA VAL A 47 -3.85 -5.87 7.14
C VAL A 47 -5.18 -6.26 6.50
N LEU A 48 -5.22 -7.36 5.72
CA LEU A 48 -6.45 -7.86 5.13
C LEU A 48 -7.48 -8.22 6.20
N GLY A 49 -7.06 -8.90 7.27
CA GLY A 49 -7.94 -9.17 8.41
C GLY A 49 -8.44 -7.88 9.09
N GLY A 50 -7.59 -6.86 9.20
CA GLY A 50 -7.98 -5.54 9.69
C GLY A 50 -8.92 -4.78 8.76
N MET A 51 -8.80 -4.95 7.44
CA MET A 51 -9.75 -4.40 6.46
C MET A 51 -11.10 -5.09 6.55
N SER A 52 -11.14 -6.42 6.63
CA SER A 52 -12.37 -7.20 6.82
C SER A 52 -13.21 -6.67 7.98
N ARG A 53 -12.60 -6.45 9.16
CA ARG A 53 -13.28 -5.89 10.35
C ARG A 53 -13.88 -4.50 10.16
N ARG A 54 -13.40 -3.72 9.19
CA ARG A 54 -13.88 -2.36 8.89
C ARG A 54 -14.97 -2.33 7.83
N LEU A 55 -15.19 -3.43 7.11
CA LEU A 55 -16.25 -3.54 6.12
C LEU A 55 -17.60 -3.86 6.79
N SER A 56 -18.68 -3.29 6.26
CA SER A 56 -20.06 -3.64 6.68
C SER A 56 -20.40 -5.11 6.44
N ARG A 57 -19.66 -5.78 5.54
CA ARG A 57 -19.77 -7.21 5.24
C ARG A 57 -18.38 -7.85 5.33
N PRO A 58 -17.94 -8.28 6.53
CA PRO A 58 -16.57 -8.76 6.76
C PRO A 58 -16.22 -10.02 5.95
N HIS A 59 -17.21 -10.88 5.69
CA HIS A 59 -17.04 -12.14 4.96
C HIS A 59 -16.60 -11.97 3.49
N LEU A 60 -16.73 -10.77 2.92
CA LEU A 60 -16.30 -10.50 1.55
C LEU A 60 -14.79 -10.61 1.35
N LEU A 61 -14.02 -10.62 2.44
CA LEU A 61 -12.57 -10.81 2.42
C LEU A 61 -12.15 -12.16 3.03
N ASP A 62 -13.09 -13.08 3.28
CA ASP A 62 -12.75 -14.42 3.75
C ASP A 62 -11.98 -15.17 2.65
N GLY A 63 -10.88 -15.83 3.02
CA GLY A 63 -10.00 -16.53 2.05
C GLY A 63 -9.19 -15.60 1.12
N SER A 64 -9.35 -14.28 1.23
CA SER A 64 -8.66 -13.31 0.35
C SER A 64 -7.14 -13.38 0.48
N TRP A 65 -6.62 -13.80 1.63
CA TRP A 65 -5.19 -13.99 1.82
C TRP A 65 -4.66 -15.15 0.98
N GLU A 66 -5.32 -16.30 1.04
CA GLU A 66 -4.92 -17.51 0.35
C GLU A 66 -4.96 -17.30 -1.17
N GLU A 67 -5.97 -16.60 -1.68
CA GLU A 67 -6.05 -16.22 -3.09
C GLU A 67 -4.94 -15.24 -3.49
N LEU A 68 -4.73 -14.18 -2.69
CA LEU A 68 -3.68 -13.19 -2.95
C LEU A 68 -2.29 -13.83 -2.94
N ALA A 69 -2.01 -14.72 -1.99
CA ALA A 69 -0.72 -15.39 -1.88
C ALA A 69 -0.44 -16.31 -3.08
N GLN A 70 -1.46 -17.05 -3.55
CA GLN A 70 -1.34 -17.92 -4.72
C GLN A 70 -1.11 -17.15 -6.02
N ARG A 71 -1.69 -15.95 -6.13
CA ARG A 71 -1.66 -15.14 -7.36
C ARG A 71 -0.73 -13.94 -7.28
N TYR A 72 0.10 -13.86 -6.23
CA TYR A 72 0.87 -12.65 -5.93
C TYR A 72 1.77 -12.24 -7.09
N ASP A 73 2.43 -13.20 -7.73
CA ASP A 73 3.36 -12.93 -8.83
C ASP A 73 2.62 -12.46 -10.09
N ASP A 74 1.51 -13.09 -10.44
CA ASP A 74 0.67 -12.70 -11.58
C ASP A 74 0.09 -11.30 -11.38
N LEU A 75 -0.53 -11.05 -10.21
CA LEU A 75 -1.07 -9.75 -9.85
C LEU A 75 0.02 -8.68 -9.81
N SER A 76 1.22 -9.03 -9.36
CA SER A 76 2.38 -8.14 -9.38
C SER A 76 2.83 -7.83 -10.80
N ALA A 77 2.79 -8.80 -11.71
CA ALA A 77 3.10 -8.59 -13.13
C ALA A 77 2.07 -7.67 -13.79
N ASP A 78 0.78 -7.94 -13.58
CA ASP A 78 -0.33 -7.12 -14.07
C ASP A 78 -0.22 -5.68 -13.54
N PHE A 79 0.04 -5.51 -12.24
CA PHE A 79 0.25 -4.19 -11.64
C PHE A 79 1.41 -3.44 -12.29
N ARG A 80 2.55 -4.11 -12.52
CA ARG A 80 3.73 -3.50 -13.16
C ARG A 80 3.45 -3.08 -14.60
N ALA A 81 2.61 -3.82 -15.32
CA ALA A 81 2.19 -3.49 -16.68
C ALA A 81 1.16 -2.35 -16.71
N PHE A 82 0.24 -2.31 -15.73
CA PHE A 82 -0.87 -1.35 -15.69
C PHE A 82 -0.47 0.01 -15.08
N TYR A 83 0.36 0.02 -14.04
CA TYR A 83 0.66 1.23 -13.26
C TYR A 83 1.20 2.41 -14.10
N PRO A 84 2.10 2.21 -15.08
CA PRO A 84 2.54 3.31 -15.96
C PRO A 84 1.39 3.91 -16.78
N GLN A 85 0.42 3.09 -17.19
CA GLN A 85 -0.74 3.54 -17.97
C GLN A 85 -1.67 4.40 -17.10
N LEU A 86 -1.89 3.98 -15.85
CA LEU A 86 -2.66 4.75 -14.88
C LEU A 86 -2.00 6.10 -14.58
N GLN A 87 -0.67 6.14 -14.44
CA GLN A 87 0.07 7.39 -14.26
C GLN A 87 -0.10 8.33 -15.45
N ALA A 88 0.03 7.81 -16.67
CA ALA A 88 -0.16 8.60 -17.89
C ALA A 88 -1.56 9.21 -17.96
N PHE A 89 -2.60 8.43 -17.66
CA PHE A 89 -3.98 8.90 -17.61
C PHE A 89 -4.19 9.98 -16.53
N ALA A 90 -3.67 9.77 -15.31
CA ALA A 90 -3.83 10.76 -14.24
C ALA A 90 -3.13 12.10 -14.55
N LEU A 91 -2.00 12.05 -15.27
CA LEU A 91 -1.29 13.24 -15.72
C LEU A 91 -2.00 13.95 -16.87
N SER A 92 -2.71 13.23 -17.75
CA SER A 92 -3.49 13.83 -18.84
C SER A 92 -4.81 14.46 -18.40
N GLN A 93 -5.27 14.16 -17.18
CA GLN A 93 -6.52 14.69 -16.58
C GLN A 93 -6.27 15.89 -15.65
N ARG A 94 -5.04 16.43 -15.67
CA ARG A 94 -4.67 17.68 -15.00
C ARG A 94 -4.83 18.86 -15.94
#